data_AF-A0A928D2P5-F1
#
_entry.id   AF-A0A928D2P5-F1
#
_cell.length_a   1.000
_cell.length_b   1.000
_cell.length_c   1.000
_cell.angle_alpha   90.00
_cell.angle_beta   90.00
_cell.angle_gamma   90.00
#
_symmetry.space_group_name_H-M   'P 1'
#
loop_
_entity.id
_entity.type
_entity.pdbx_description
1 polymer ?
#
loop_
_entity_poly.entity_id
_entity_poly.type
_entity_poly.pdbx_seq_one_letter_code
_entity_poly.pdbx_strand_id
1 'polypeptide(L)'
;MTAEALTRINTEIISGRMMIPMQNREKFDIEALQVFLAIKKHDAVDQYTEKLLNYWNERKYWLQHIANCHLAPPALIRHEGETGAEYLNRCFDAAIQKEGRV
;
A
#
# COMPACT_ATOMS: atom_id res chain seq x y z
N MET A 1 -16.86 -1.18 -13.53
CA MET A 1 -16.26 -0.29 -12.51
C MET A 1 -17.14 0.95 -12.39
N THR A 2 -17.78 1.18 -11.25
CA THR A 2 -18.55 2.42 -11.06
C THR A 2 -17.57 3.58 -10.84
N ALA A 3 -17.85 4.74 -11.43
CA ALA A 3 -17.02 5.94 -11.26
C ALA A 3 -16.87 6.36 -9.78
N GLU A 4 -17.79 5.90 -8.94
CA GLU A 4 -17.87 6.16 -7.50
C GLU A 4 -16.75 5.49 -6.71
N ALA A 5 -16.43 4.22 -7.00
CA ALA A 5 -15.34 3.50 -6.34
C ALA A 5 -13.98 4.14 -6.61
N LEU A 6 -13.72 4.50 -7.87
CA LEU A 6 -12.50 5.21 -8.27
C LEU A 6 -12.37 6.58 -7.60
N THR A 7 -13.47 7.32 -7.51
CA THR A 7 -13.49 8.64 -6.86
C THR A 7 -13.19 8.52 -5.37
N ARG A 8 -13.76 7.51 -4.70
CA ARG A 8 -13.51 7.23 -3.29
C ARG A 8 -12.04 6.90 -3.02
N ILE A 9 -11.43 6.04 -3.84
CA ILE A 9 -10.00 5.69 -3.75
C ILE A 9 -9.13 6.93 -3.94
N ASN A 10 -9.42 7.74 -4.95
CA ASN A 10 -8.62 8.93 -5.24
C ASN A 10 -8.68 9.94 -4.08
N THR A 11 -9.87 10.16 -3.50
CA THR A 11 -10.04 11.01 -2.32
C THR A 11 -9.28 10.47 -1.10
N GLU A 12 -9.36 9.16 -0.84
CA GLU A 12 -8.63 8.50 0.25
C GLU A 12 -7.10 8.58 0.10
N ILE A 13 -6.60 8.49 -1.14
CA ILE A 13 -5.18 8.65 -1.44
C ILE A 13 -4.74 10.10 -1.18
N ILE A 14 -5.49 11.08 -1.69
CA ILE A 14 -5.15 12.49 -1.55
C ILE A 14 -5.21 12.93 -0.08
N SER A 15 -6.26 12.56 0.66
CA SER A 15 -6.40 12.92 2.07
C SER A 15 -5.37 12.20 2.94
N GLY A 16 -5.11 10.92 2.66
CA GLY A 16 -4.17 10.09 3.40
C GLY A 16 -2.75 10.64 3.36
N ARG A 17 -2.32 11.18 2.22
CA ARG A 17 -0.95 11.67 1.99
C ARG A 17 -0.49 12.73 3.01
N MET A 18 -1.39 13.60 3.45
CA MET A 18 -1.05 14.67 4.41
C MET A 18 -0.66 14.12 5.78
N MET A 19 -1.19 12.95 6.13
CA MET A 19 -0.90 12.25 7.38
C MET A 19 0.37 11.39 7.31
N ILE A 20 0.98 11.26 6.13
CA ILE A 20 2.19 10.47 5.93
C ILE A 20 3.43 11.33 6.25
N PRO A 21 4.36 10.84 7.10
CA PRO A 21 5.65 11.46 7.32
C PRO A 21 6.34 11.77 6.00
N MET A 22 6.99 12.95 5.89
CA MET A 22 7.53 13.43 4.61
C MET A 22 8.43 12.42 3.91
N GLN A 23 9.30 11.74 4.66
CA GLN A 23 10.21 10.70 4.14
C GLN A 23 9.49 9.48 3.54
N ASN A 24 8.25 9.22 3.93
CA ASN A 24 7.45 8.08 3.46
C ASN A 24 6.49 8.44 2.33
N ARG A 25 6.36 9.73 1.97
CA ARG A 25 5.37 10.19 0.98
C ARG A 25 5.63 9.66 -0.42
N GLU A 26 6.88 9.56 -0.84
CA GLU A 26 7.21 9.00 -2.16
C GLU A 26 6.77 7.52 -2.26
N LYS A 27 7.07 6.74 -1.21
CA LYS A 27 6.61 5.34 -1.13
C LYS A 27 5.08 5.24 -1.11
N PHE A 28 4.41 6.13 -0.37
CA PHE A 28 2.96 6.22 -0.38
C PHE A 28 2.42 6.49 -1.79
N ASP A 29 2.97 7.48 -2.50
CA ASP A 29 2.53 7.87 -3.85
C ASP A 29 2.68 6.69 -4.84
N ILE A 30 3.78 5.92 -4.74
CA ILE A 30 4.03 4.71 -5.54
C ILE A 30 3.00 3.61 -5.22
N GLU A 31 2.81 3.26 -3.95
CA GLU A 31 1.90 2.19 -3.55
C GLU A 31 0.44 2.55 -3.84
N ALA A 32 0.06 3.82 -3.67
CA ALA A 32 -1.25 4.35 -4.01
C ALA A 32 -1.56 4.18 -5.51
N LEU A 33 -0.60 4.52 -6.37
CA LEU A 33 -0.73 4.33 -7.82
C LEU A 33 -0.88 2.84 -8.17
N GLN A 34 -0.14 1.97 -7.51
CA GLN A 34 -0.24 0.52 -7.74
C GLN A 34 -1.61 -0.03 -7.34
N VAL A 35 -2.17 0.40 -6.19
CA VAL A 35 -3.52 0.03 -5.76
C VAL A 35 -4.55 0.50 -6.78
N PHE A 36 -4.43 1.75 -7.24
CA PHE A 36 -5.31 2.29 -8.28
C PHE A 36 -5.26 1.48 -9.58
N LEU A 37 -4.06 1.14 -10.05
CA LEU A 37 -3.88 0.32 -11.26
C LEU A 37 -4.40 -1.11 -11.08
N ALA A 38 -4.24 -1.70 -9.90
CA ALA A 38 -4.77 -3.02 -9.57
C ALA A 38 -6.30 -3.00 -9.62
N ILE A 39 -6.94 -2.00 -9.02
CA ILE A 39 -8.41 -1.85 -9.06
C ILE A 39 -8.89 -1.65 -10.50
N LYS A 40 -8.18 -0.85 -11.30
CA LYS A 40 -8.52 -0.63 -12.72
C LYS A 40 -8.39 -1.89 -13.59
N LYS A 41 -7.48 -2.82 -13.26
CA LYS A 41 -7.23 -4.05 -14.04
C LYS A 41 -8.26 -5.17 -13.81
N HIS A 42 -9.01 -5.14 -12.71
CA HIS A 42 -9.93 -6.22 -12.36
C HIS A 42 -11.38 -5.86 -12.71
N ASP A 43 -11.95 -6.58 -13.69
CA ASP A 43 -13.35 -6.43 -14.13
C ASP A 43 -14.38 -7.01 -13.12
N ALA A 44 -13.93 -7.81 -12.14
CA ALA A 44 -14.73 -8.29 -11.01
C ALA A 44 -14.74 -7.24 -9.88
N VAL A 45 -15.50 -6.18 -10.10
CA VAL A 45 -15.31 -4.86 -9.49
C VAL A 45 -15.59 -4.80 -7.99
N ASP A 46 -16.45 -5.62 -7.40
CA ASP A 46 -16.91 -5.29 -6.03
C ASP A 46 -16.10 -6.02 -4.94
N GLN A 47 -16.03 -7.36 -4.96
CA GLN A 47 -15.32 -8.11 -3.92
C GLN A 47 -13.81 -7.89 -3.92
N TYR A 48 -13.19 -7.74 -5.09
CA TYR A 48 -11.75 -7.55 -5.19
C TYR A 48 -11.35 -6.12 -4.81
N THR A 49 -12.17 -5.13 -5.17
CA THR A 49 -11.96 -3.73 -4.77
C THR A 49 -12.08 -3.58 -3.25
N GLU A 50 -13.09 -4.17 -2.61
CA GLU A 50 -13.21 -4.13 -1.14
C GLU A 50 -12.00 -4.77 -0.44
N LYS A 51 -11.48 -5.89 -0.95
CA LYS A 51 -10.24 -6.49 -0.44
C LYS A 51 -9.04 -5.56 -0.58
N LEU A 52 -8.87 -4.93 -1.75
CA LEU A 52 -7.78 -3.99 -1.99
C LEU A 52 -7.92 -2.71 -1.15
N LEU A 53 -9.13 -2.24 -0.91
CA LEU A 53 -9.41 -1.10 -0.03
C LEU A 53 -9.07 -1.40 1.43
N ASN A 54 -9.48 -2.57 1.93
CA ASN A 54 -9.13 -3.01 3.28
C ASN A 54 -7.61 -3.13 3.45
N TYR A 55 -6.94 -3.78 2.49
CA TYR A 55 -5.49 -3.84 2.43
C TYR A 55 -4.85 -2.45 2.42
N TRP A 56 -5.36 -1.53 1.61
CA TRP A 56 -4.84 -0.17 1.53
C TRP A 56 -4.98 0.59 2.84
N ASN A 57 -6.08 0.39 3.58
CA ASN A 57 -6.27 1.02 4.88
C ASN A 57 -5.24 0.55 5.92
N GLU A 58 -5.00 -0.76 6.00
CA GLU A 58 -3.96 -1.33 6.87
C GLU A 58 -2.57 -0.83 6.45
N ARG A 59 -2.31 -0.79 5.15
CA ARG A 59 -1.02 -0.33 4.62
C ARG A 59 -0.77 1.15 4.89
N LYS A 60 -1.79 2.00 4.71
CA LYS A 60 -1.76 3.43 5.04
C LYS A 60 -1.44 3.65 6.52
N TYR A 61 -2.05 2.89 7.43
CA TYR A 61 -1.71 2.94 8.85
C TYR A 61 -0.22 2.65 9.08
N TRP A 62 0.31 1.60 8.47
CA TRP A 62 1.74 1.27 8.57
C TRP A 62 2.66 2.38 8.00
N LEU A 63 2.32 2.94 6.83
CA LEU A 63 3.08 4.04 6.21
C LEU A 63 3.09 5.32 7.07
N GLN A 64 2.03 5.54 7.86
CA GLN A 64 1.91 6.66 8.81
C GLN A 64 2.80 6.49 10.04
N HIS A 65 2.88 5.26 10.58
CA HIS A 65 3.43 5.02 11.92
C HIS A 65 4.84 4.45 11.94
N ILE A 66 5.34 3.90 10.82
CA ILE A 66 6.70 3.37 10.72
C ILE A 66 7.60 4.39 10.02
N ALA A 67 8.56 4.94 10.75
CA ALA A 67 9.41 6.03 10.30
C ALA A 67 10.31 5.64 9.12
N ASN A 68 10.81 4.40 9.12
CA ASN A 68 11.75 3.92 8.09
C ASN A 68 11.10 3.13 6.96
N CYS A 69 9.78 3.23 6.82
CA CYS A 69 9.04 2.40 5.89
C CYS A 69 9.39 2.67 4.42
N HIS A 70 9.86 3.88 4.08
CA HIS A 70 10.40 4.25 2.77
C HIS A 70 11.54 3.37 2.26
N LEU A 71 12.26 2.69 3.16
CA LEU A 71 13.34 1.76 2.80
C LEU A 71 12.83 0.37 2.40
N ALA A 72 11.58 0.04 2.74
CA ALA A 72 10.98 -1.22 2.35
C ALA A 72 10.52 -1.16 0.89
N PRO A 73 10.51 -2.29 0.17
CA PRO A 73 10.01 -2.34 -1.20
C PRO A 73 8.48 -2.10 -1.26
N PRO A 74 7.94 -1.61 -2.40
CA PRO A 74 6.50 -1.41 -2.56
C PRO A 74 5.69 -2.68 -2.42
N ALA A 75 4.59 -2.58 -1.69
CA ALA A 75 3.78 -3.73 -1.29
C ALA A 75 2.73 -4.18 -2.33
N LEU A 76 2.84 -3.76 -3.60
CA LEU A 76 2.25 -4.52 -4.72
C LEU A 76 3.26 -5.01 -5.78
N ILE A 77 4.57 -4.81 -5.58
CA ILE A 77 5.63 -5.39 -6.42
C ILE A 77 6.19 -6.67 -5.79
N ARG A 78 5.69 -7.83 -6.24
CA ARG A 78 6.29 -9.14 -5.93
C ARG A 78 7.49 -9.41 -6.84
N HIS A 79 8.51 -10.07 -6.30
CA HIS A 79 9.55 -10.67 -7.13
C HIS A 79 9.02 -11.92 -7.83
N GLU A 80 9.60 -12.24 -8.99
CA GLU A 80 9.28 -13.49 -9.69
C GLU A 80 9.62 -14.70 -8.80
N GLY A 81 8.66 -15.60 -8.61
CA GLY A 81 8.82 -16.79 -7.77
C GLY A 81 8.62 -16.58 -6.25
N GLU A 82 8.47 -15.34 -5.77
CA GLU A 82 8.27 -15.03 -4.35
C GLU A 82 6.86 -15.47 -3.91
N THR A 83 6.73 -16.20 -2.80
CA THR A 83 5.42 -16.58 -2.22
C THR A 83 4.72 -15.40 -1.54
N GLY A 84 3.42 -15.52 -1.27
CA GLY A 84 2.66 -14.45 -0.60
C GLY A 84 3.17 -14.13 0.82
N ALA A 85 3.65 -15.13 1.55
CA ALA A 85 4.18 -14.97 2.90
C ALA A 85 5.58 -14.31 2.89
N GLU A 86 6.49 -14.78 2.02
CA GLU A 86 7.82 -14.16 1.84
C GLU A 86 7.70 -12.69 1.45
N TYR A 87 6.71 -12.41 0.60
CA TYR A 87 6.42 -11.07 0.17
C TYR A 87 5.98 -10.14 1.31
N LEU A 88 5.02 -10.57 2.12
CA LEU A 88 4.54 -9.80 3.26
C LEU A 88 5.67 -9.57 4.27
N ASN A 89 6.46 -10.61 4.57
CA ASN A 89 7.61 -10.49 5.47
C ASN A 89 8.61 -9.44 4.96
N ARG A 90 8.98 -9.46 3.67
CA ARG A 90 9.83 -8.40 3.08
C ARG A 90 9.17 -7.01 3.15
N CYS A 91 7.86 -6.98 2.95
CA CYS A 91 6.94 -5.84 3.12
C CYS A 91 7.08 -5.09 4.44
N PHE A 92 7.08 -5.86 5.53
CA PHE A 92 6.90 -5.41 6.90
C PHE A 92 8.20 -5.49 7.72
N ASP A 93 8.96 -6.59 7.61
CA ASP A 93 10.19 -6.83 8.37
C ASP A 93 11.33 -5.90 7.97
N ALA A 94 11.45 -5.55 6.68
CA ALA A 94 12.52 -4.67 6.20
C ALA A 94 12.46 -3.27 6.85
N ALA A 95 11.26 -2.81 7.23
CA ALA A 95 11.11 -1.54 7.94
C ALA A 95 11.31 -1.68 9.46
N ILE A 96 10.93 -2.83 10.04
CA ILE A 96 11.02 -3.10 11.48
C ILE A 96 12.46 -3.41 11.91
N GLN A 97 13.21 -4.20 11.13
CA GLN A 97 14.60 -4.58 11.44
C GLN A 97 15.54 -3.37 11.55
N LYS A 98 15.22 -2.25 10.89
CA LYS A 98 16.02 -1.01 10.96
C LYS A 98 15.54 0.00 12.01
N GLU A 99 14.39 -0.20 12.64
CA GLU A 99 13.94 0.63 13.77
C GLU A 99 14.48 0.15 15.13
N GLY A 100 15.19 -0.98 15.17
CA GLY A 100 15.82 -1.49 16.38
C GLY A 100 14.79 -2.13 17.32
N ARG A 101 14.47 -3.40 17.06
CA ARG A 101 14.06 -4.35 18.09
C ARG A 101 14.82 -5.65 17.90
N VAL A 102 15.89 -5.80 18.69
CA VAL A 102 16.19 -7.06 19.37
C VAL A 102 15.32 -7.09 20.62
#